data_AF-A0A4S4M584-F1
#
_entry.id   AF-A0A4S4M584-F1
#
_cell.length_a   1.000
_cell.length_b   1.000
_cell.length_c   1.000
_cell.angle_alpha   90.00
_cell.angle_beta   90.00
_cell.angle_gamma   90.00
#
_symmetry.space_group_name_H-M   'P 1'
#
loop_
_entity.id
_entity.type
_entity.pdbx_description
1 polymer ?
#
loop_
_entity_poly.entity_id
_entity_poly.type
_entity_poly.pdbx_seq_one_letter_code
_entity_poly.pdbx_strand_id
1 'polypeptide(L)'
;MIEEEVEPHFEPVIKLTEQVEVKTNEEDETVIFKMRAKLFRFDTVSSEWKERGTGEVRLLQHKETQKVRLVMRRDKTLKVCANHLISSSMKLQPNIGSDRSWVWKVAADYSEDPPTSETLAIRFANTENANLFKAAFEGAQETNAKLTAAAPSAPAPVHDTVEPAETEEEAKPAEEPKPSEESAPKEEPTTNDTTEETEVEKAEEA
;
A
#
# COMPACT_ATOMS: atom_id res chain seq x y z
N MET A 1 -7.01 -54.02 5.51
CA MET A 1 -5.64 -53.71 5.04
C MET A 1 -5.53 -52.20 5.06
N ILE A 2 -4.41 -51.66 5.53
CA ILE A 2 -4.10 -50.24 5.35
C ILE A 2 -3.27 -50.18 4.06
N GLU A 3 -3.63 -49.29 3.14
CA GLU A 3 -2.83 -49.06 1.94
C GLU A 3 -1.59 -48.25 2.34
N GLU A 4 -0.39 -48.70 1.97
CA GLU A 4 0.82 -47.91 2.19
C GLU A 4 0.80 -46.70 1.24
N GLU A 5 0.65 -45.51 1.82
CA GLU A 5 0.69 -44.26 1.09
C GLU A 5 2.13 -44.01 0.61
N VAL A 6 2.36 -44.19 -0.69
CA VAL A 6 3.70 -44.11 -1.29
C VAL A 6 4.16 -42.65 -1.36
N GLU A 7 4.84 -42.20 -0.32
CA GLU A 7 5.36 -40.83 -0.22
C GLU A 7 6.48 -40.59 -1.27
N PRO A 8 6.30 -39.69 -2.24
CA PRO A 8 7.24 -39.53 -3.36
C PRO A 8 8.50 -38.76 -2.93
N HIS A 9 9.67 -39.41 -3.05
CA HIS A 9 10.96 -38.77 -2.78
C HIS A 9 11.45 -37.94 -3.98
N PHE A 10 12.01 -36.76 -3.69
CA PHE A 10 12.62 -35.86 -4.67
C PHE A 10 14.01 -35.41 -4.21
N GLU A 11 15.01 -35.47 -5.09
CA GLU A 11 16.34 -34.92 -4.80
C GLU A 11 16.33 -33.37 -4.87
N PRO A 12 16.91 -32.67 -3.88
CA PRO A 12 16.91 -31.21 -3.86
C PRO A 12 17.93 -30.62 -4.85
N VAL A 13 17.42 -30.01 -5.92
CA VAL A 13 18.20 -29.32 -6.97
C VAL A 13 19.08 -28.20 -6.41
N ILE A 14 18.60 -27.50 -5.37
CA ILE A 14 19.34 -26.45 -4.66
C ILE A 14 19.37 -26.82 -3.17
N LYS A 15 20.57 -26.78 -2.57
CA LYS A 15 20.78 -27.02 -1.14
C LYS A 15 21.16 -25.69 -0.48
N LEU A 16 20.29 -25.14 0.38
CA LEU A 16 20.67 -24.05 1.27
C LEU A 16 21.60 -24.62 2.36
N THR A 17 22.90 -24.52 2.13
CA THR A 17 23.94 -25.02 3.04
C THR A 17 24.24 -24.05 4.18
N GLU A 18 23.93 -22.76 4.02
CA GLU A 18 24.20 -21.70 4.98
C GLU A 18 22.90 -21.18 5.61
N GLN A 19 22.87 -21.11 6.94
CA GLN A 19 21.75 -20.51 7.66
C GLN A 19 21.90 -18.99 7.65
N VAL A 20 21.15 -18.33 6.76
CA VAL A 20 21.12 -16.86 6.67
C VAL A 20 20.54 -16.24 7.94
N GLU A 21 21.20 -15.23 8.50
CA GLU A 21 20.70 -14.45 9.62
C GLU A 21 19.53 -13.56 9.16
N VAL A 22 18.30 -13.89 9.58
CA VAL A 22 17.09 -13.15 9.19
C VAL A 22 16.87 -11.96 10.12
N LYS A 23 17.27 -10.76 9.67
CA LYS A 23 16.97 -9.48 10.34
C LYS A 23 15.62 -8.93 9.90
N THR A 24 14.83 -8.41 10.84
CA THR A 24 13.50 -7.86 10.58
C THR A 24 13.55 -6.40 10.09
N ASN A 25 14.63 -5.68 10.43
CA ASN A 25 14.81 -4.24 10.27
C ASN A 25 13.78 -3.45 11.09
N GLU A 26 13.55 -3.92 12.31
CA GLU A 26 12.65 -3.37 13.34
C GLU A 26 13.33 -3.39 14.73
N GLU A 27 14.58 -3.88 14.80
CA GLU A 27 15.35 -4.13 16.03
C GLU A 27 15.66 -2.84 16.81
N ASP A 28 15.79 -1.71 16.12
CA ASP A 28 16.05 -0.38 16.69
C ASP A 28 14.78 0.41 17.03
N GLU A 29 13.63 -0.25 17.05
CA GLU A 29 12.33 0.36 17.34
C GLU A 29 11.69 -0.20 18.62
N THR A 30 10.70 0.54 19.14
CA THR A 30 9.85 0.16 20.27
C THR A 30 8.41 0.08 19.81
N VAL A 31 7.72 -1.01 20.15
CA VAL A 31 6.31 -1.19 19.80
C VAL A 31 5.44 -0.35 20.75
N ILE A 32 4.99 0.83 20.31
CA ILE A 32 4.12 1.70 21.11
C ILE A 32 2.64 1.30 21.01
N PHE A 33 2.28 0.56 19.95
CA PHE A 33 0.95 0.02 19.73
C PHE A 33 1.02 -1.28 18.92
N LYS A 34 0.16 -2.25 19.25
CA LYS A 34 0.05 -3.53 18.54
C LYS A 34 -1.39 -4.05 18.60
N MET A 35 -1.98 -4.38 17.46
CA MET A 35 -3.32 -5.01 17.43
C MET A 35 -3.60 -5.82 16.17
N ARG A 36 -4.51 -6.79 16.29
CA ARG A 36 -5.07 -7.59 15.19
C ARG A 36 -6.00 -6.75 14.29
N ALA A 37 -5.77 -6.76 12.98
CA ALA A 37 -6.57 -6.02 12.00
C ALA A 37 -6.65 -6.71 10.63
N LYS A 38 -7.59 -6.23 9.79
CA LYS A 38 -7.63 -6.47 8.34
C LYS A 38 -7.48 -5.14 7.60
N LEU A 39 -6.59 -5.10 6.62
CA LEU A 39 -6.24 -3.92 5.82
C LEU A 39 -6.70 -4.10 4.38
N PHE A 40 -7.24 -3.03 3.80
CA PHE A 40 -7.72 -2.93 2.44
C PHE A 40 -7.03 -1.78 1.71
N ARG A 41 -6.89 -1.92 0.40
CA ARG A 41 -6.46 -0.90 -0.56
C ARG A 41 -7.66 -0.49 -1.41
N PHE A 42 -7.85 0.80 -1.64
CA PHE A 42 -8.78 1.25 -2.67
C PHE A 42 -8.12 1.14 -4.04
N ASP A 43 -8.75 0.42 -4.96
CA ASP A 43 -8.29 0.31 -6.34
C ASP A 43 -8.94 1.42 -7.17
N THR A 44 -8.14 2.36 -7.65
CA THR A 44 -8.63 3.52 -8.42
C THR A 44 -9.12 3.17 -9.82
N VAL A 45 -8.70 2.03 -10.39
CA VAL A 45 -9.10 1.62 -11.75
C VAL A 45 -10.48 0.95 -11.73
N SER A 46 -10.73 0.14 -10.71
CA SER A 46 -12.01 -0.60 -10.53
C SER A 46 -12.95 0.06 -9.50
N SER A 47 -12.51 1.14 -8.86
CA SER A 47 -13.26 1.89 -7.83
C SER A 47 -13.75 1.03 -6.64
N GLU A 48 -12.99 0.00 -6.26
CA GLU A 48 -13.38 -1.00 -5.26
C GLU A 48 -12.36 -1.17 -4.13
N TRP A 49 -12.78 -1.78 -3.01
CA TRP A 49 -11.90 -2.10 -1.87
C TRP A 49 -11.36 -3.53 -1.95
N LYS A 50 -10.07 -3.68 -2.26
CA LYS A 50 -9.38 -4.98 -2.31
C LYS A 50 -8.66 -5.26 -0.98
N GLU A 51 -8.68 -6.49 -0.51
CA GLU A 51 -7.92 -6.85 0.69
C GLU A 51 -6.40 -6.79 0.42
N ARG A 52 -5.67 -5.98 1.21
CA ARG A 52 -4.20 -5.85 1.13
C ARG A 52 -3.52 -6.83 2.07
N GLY A 53 -4.15 -7.16 3.21
CA GLY A 53 -3.75 -8.26 4.10
C GLY A 53 -4.48 -8.30 5.44
N THR A 54 -4.53 -9.47 6.07
CA THR A 54 -4.93 -9.67 7.47
C THR A 54 -3.71 -10.01 8.31
N GLY A 55 -3.57 -9.39 9.48
CA GLY A 55 -2.31 -9.43 10.23
C GLY A 55 -2.34 -8.66 11.56
N GLU A 56 -1.17 -8.46 12.15
CA GLU A 56 -0.98 -7.55 13.27
C GLU A 56 -0.45 -6.20 12.75
N VAL A 57 -1.21 -5.12 12.98
CA VAL A 57 -0.72 -3.75 12.76
C VAL A 57 0.04 -3.30 14.00
N ARG A 58 1.21 -2.69 13.79
CA ARG A 58 2.06 -2.14 14.84
C ARG A 58 2.42 -0.70 14.52
N LEU A 59 2.48 0.14 15.56
CA LEU A 59 3.15 1.43 15.49
C LEU A 59 4.50 1.27 16.19
N LEU A 60 5.56 1.56 15.45
CA LEU A 60 6.96 1.34 15.84
C LEU A 60 7.64 2.70 15.97
N GLN A 61 8.22 2.99 17.13
CA GLN A 61 8.97 4.21 17.40
C GLN A 61 10.47 3.93 17.41
N HIS A 62 11.23 4.59 16.55
CA HIS A 62 12.67 4.45 16.46
C HIS A 62 13.38 5.00 17.72
N LYS A 63 14.27 4.22 18.34
CA LYS A 63 14.92 4.55 19.63
C LYS A 63 15.70 5.87 19.57
N GLU A 64 16.51 6.07 18.54
CA GLU A 64 17.29 7.30 18.36
C GLU A 64 16.45 8.48 17.82
N THR A 65 15.92 8.36 16.59
CA THR A 65 15.23 9.46 15.91
C THR A 65 13.86 9.81 16.49
N GLN A 66 13.32 8.98 17.39
CA GLN A 66 11.99 9.09 18.02
C GLN A 66 10.79 9.11 17.05
N LYS A 67 11.03 8.96 15.74
CA LYS A 67 10.01 8.92 14.70
C LYS A 67 9.19 7.63 14.78
N VAL A 68 7.89 7.75 14.49
CA VAL A 68 6.94 6.63 14.47
C VAL A 68 6.54 6.25 13.04
N ARG A 69 6.59 4.96 12.71
CA ARG A 69 6.01 4.37 11.49
C ARG A 69 4.93 3.33 11.81
N LEU A 70 4.01 3.13 10.88
CA LEU A 70 3.07 2.02 10.87
C LEU A 70 3.67 0.88 10.06
N VAL A 71 3.75 -0.32 10.65
CA VAL A 71 4.16 -1.55 9.98
C VAL A 71 3.11 -2.64 10.22
N MET A 72 2.66 -3.30 9.16
CA MET A 72 1.74 -4.44 9.22
C MET A 72 2.28 -5.58 8.37
N ARG A 73 2.22 -6.81 8.89
CA ARG A 73 2.66 -8.05 8.20
C ARG A 73 1.50 -9.04 8.10
N ARG A 74 1.40 -9.72 6.96
CA ARG A 74 0.38 -10.75 6.66
C ARG A 74 0.64 -12.02 7.47
N ASP A 75 -0.41 -12.66 7.99
CA ASP A 75 -0.31 -13.96 8.66
C ASP A 75 0.38 -15.02 7.79
N LYS A 76 1.04 -15.98 8.47
CA LYS A 76 1.75 -17.17 7.92
C LYS A 76 2.92 -16.86 6.98
N THR A 77 2.73 -15.95 6.04
CA THR A 77 3.71 -15.52 5.03
C THR A 77 4.67 -14.44 5.54
N LEU A 78 4.31 -13.72 6.61
CA LEU A 78 5.08 -12.63 7.24
C LEU A 78 5.49 -11.46 6.32
N LYS A 79 5.00 -11.47 5.07
CA LYS A 79 5.18 -10.39 4.09
C LYS A 79 4.56 -9.10 4.62
N VAL A 80 5.29 -8.00 4.49
CA VAL A 80 4.80 -6.65 4.81
C VAL A 80 3.59 -6.34 3.91
N CYS A 81 2.58 -5.66 4.46
CA CYS A 81 1.40 -5.18 3.71
C CYS A 81 0.98 -3.73 4.07
N ALA A 82 1.74 -3.07 4.95
CA ALA A 82 1.85 -1.62 5.07
C ALA A 82 3.19 -1.28 5.76
N ASN A 83 3.85 -0.22 5.34
CA ASN A 83 5.10 0.29 5.91
C ASN A 83 5.25 1.77 5.53
N HIS A 84 4.83 2.68 6.41
CA HIS A 84 4.92 4.13 6.16
C HIS A 84 5.11 4.93 7.45
N LEU A 85 5.85 6.04 7.36
CA LEU A 85 5.92 7.04 8.42
C LEU A 85 4.54 7.67 8.64
N ILE A 86 4.17 7.88 9.91
CA ILE A 86 2.92 8.56 10.25
C ILE A 86 3.12 10.08 10.07
N SER A 87 2.58 10.64 8.99
CA SER A 87 2.68 12.07 8.73
C SER A 87 1.58 12.87 9.45
N SER A 88 1.89 14.08 9.89
CA SER A 88 0.92 15.05 10.42
C SER A 88 -0.16 15.45 9.41
N SER A 89 0.09 15.25 8.11
CA SER A 89 -0.88 15.49 7.03
C SER A 89 -1.90 14.36 6.82
N MET A 90 -1.69 13.17 7.40
CA MET A 90 -2.65 12.07 7.35
C MET A 90 -3.89 12.40 8.18
N LYS A 91 -5.05 11.85 7.83
CA LYS A 91 -6.29 11.98 8.61
C LYS A 91 -7.04 10.66 8.57
N LEU A 92 -7.35 10.11 9.74
CA LEU A 92 -8.23 8.94 9.87
C LEU A 92 -9.69 9.41 9.74
N GLN A 93 -10.33 9.06 8.63
CA GLN A 93 -11.74 9.32 8.36
C GLN A 93 -12.57 8.06 8.67
N PRO A 94 -13.76 8.16 9.28
CA PRO A 94 -14.61 7.01 9.51
C PRO A 94 -15.10 6.43 8.18
N ASN A 95 -15.18 5.11 8.06
CA ASN A 95 -15.70 4.47 6.86
C ASN A 95 -17.24 4.45 6.87
N ILE A 96 -17.87 4.73 5.73
CA ILE A 96 -19.34 4.75 5.62
C ILE A 96 -19.87 3.34 5.89
N GLY A 97 -20.83 3.23 6.81
CA GLY A 97 -21.38 1.93 7.22
C GLY A 97 -20.46 1.10 8.13
N SER A 98 -19.36 1.64 8.67
CA SER A 98 -18.55 0.93 9.68
C SER A 98 -17.97 1.84 10.75
N ASP A 99 -18.47 1.64 11.97
CA ASP A 99 -17.96 2.18 13.23
C ASP A 99 -16.55 1.70 13.61
N ARG A 100 -16.20 0.46 13.22
CA ARG A 100 -14.93 -0.22 13.52
C ARG A 100 -13.89 -0.17 12.39
N SER A 101 -14.00 0.80 11.47
CA SER A 101 -13.07 0.97 10.34
C SER A 101 -12.66 2.43 10.10
N TRP A 102 -11.36 2.65 9.85
CA TRP A 102 -10.80 3.96 9.49
C TRP A 102 -10.20 3.95 8.07
N VAL A 103 -10.24 5.09 7.39
CA VAL A 103 -9.70 5.33 6.05
C VAL A 103 -8.68 6.47 6.09
N TRP A 104 -7.54 6.34 5.40
CA TRP A 104 -6.58 7.43 5.22
C TRP A 104 -5.83 7.31 3.89
N LYS A 105 -5.15 8.40 3.50
CA LYS A 105 -4.26 8.44 2.34
C LYS A 105 -2.80 8.46 2.80
N VAL A 106 -1.96 7.74 2.07
CA VAL A 106 -0.51 7.62 2.28
C VAL A 106 0.19 8.04 0.99
N ALA A 107 1.13 8.98 1.06
CA ALA A 107 1.82 9.48 -0.13
C ALA A 107 2.91 8.53 -0.64
N ALA A 108 3.53 7.76 0.26
CA ALA A 108 4.49 6.71 -0.05
C ALA A 108 4.39 5.60 1.02
N ASP A 109 3.87 4.44 0.61
CA ASP A 109 3.91 3.19 1.37
C ASP A 109 4.95 2.23 0.76
N TYR A 110 5.78 1.68 1.64
CA TYR A 110 6.97 0.88 1.32
C TYR A 110 6.73 -0.60 1.68
N SER A 111 5.52 -1.14 1.46
CA SER A 111 5.27 -2.59 1.59
C SER A 111 5.57 -3.39 0.32
N GLU A 112 5.65 -2.70 -0.81
CA GLU A 112 6.05 -3.20 -2.13
C GLU A 112 7.12 -2.21 -2.66
N ASP A 113 7.84 -2.59 -3.73
CA ASP A 113 8.90 -1.77 -4.35
C ASP A 113 8.61 -1.61 -5.86
N PRO A 114 8.60 -0.39 -6.44
CA PRO A 114 8.83 0.91 -5.81
C PRO A 114 7.71 1.37 -4.84
N PRO A 115 7.96 2.35 -3.96
CA PRO A 115 6.96 2.85 -3.01
C PRO A 115 5.74 3.48 -3.70
N THR A 116 4.54 3.22 -3.17
CA THR A 116 3.27 3.60 -3.81
C THR A 116 2.47 4.63 -3.03
N SER A 117 1.75 5.51 -3.73
CA SER A 117 0.71 6.37 -3.12
C SER A 117 -0.58 5.59 -3.01
N GLU A 118 -1.14 5.47 -1.81
CA GLU A 118 -2.19 4.52 -1.46
C GLU A 118 -3.35 5.18 -0.71
N THR A 119 -4.58 4.73 -0.97
CA THR A 119 -5.73 5.00 -0.09
C THR A 119 -6.07 3.71 0.65
N LEU A 120 -5.82 3.70 1.95
CA LEU A 120 -5.92 2.52 2.80
C LEU A 120 -7.16 2.59 3.69
N ALA A 121 -7.75 1.43 3.97
CA ALA A 121 -8.75 1.28 5.02
C ALA A 121 -8.38 0.13 5.95
N ILE A 122 -8.47 0.33 7.26
CA ILE A 122 -8.21 -0.69 8.27
C ILE A 122 -9.48 -0.97 9.06
N ARG A 123 -9.74 -2.25 9.33
CA ARG A 123 -10.89 -2.74 10.09
C ARG A 123 -10.43 -3.57 11.29
N PHE A 124 -11.01 -3.28 12.44
CA PHE A 124 -10.76 -3.98 13.70
C PHE A 124 -11.93 -4.90 14.08
N ALA A 125 -11.74 -5.69 15.14
CA ALA A 125 -12.78 -6.61 15.62
C ALA A 125 -14.04 -5.87 16.11
N ASN A 126 -13.86 -4.81 16.89
CA ASN A 126 -14.91 -3.99 17.48
C ASN A 126 -14.54 -2.48 17.43
N THR A 127 -15.48 -1.65 17.85
CA THR A 127 -15.42 -0.17 17.85
C THR A 127 -14.40 0.39 18.84
N GLU A 128 -14.29 -0.24 20.02
CA GLU A 128 -13.32 0.10 21.06
C GLU A 128 -11.89 -0.02 20.54
N ASN A 129 -11.56 -1.16 19.93
CA ASN A 129 -10.28 -1.40 19.27
C ASN A 129 -10.01 -0.36 18.17
N ALA A 130 -11.01 -0.02 17.36
CA ALA A 130 -10.84 1.03 16.35
C ALA A 130 -10.51 2.40 16.97
N ASN A 131 -11.14 2.76 18.09
CA ASN A 131 -10.85 4.01 18.80
C ASN A 131 -9.46 3.99 19.47
N LEU A 132 -9.03 2.86 20.03
CA LEU A 132 -7.67 2.69 20.58
C LEU A 132 -6.59 2.87 19.50
N PHE A 133 -6.79 2.32 18.30
CA PHE A 133 -5.90 2.57 17.16
C PHE A 133 -5.88 4.05 16.77
N LYS A 134 -7.04 4.70 16.69
CA LYS A 134 -7.13 6.12 16.32
C LYS A 134 -6.36 7.00 17.31
N ALA A 135 -6.54 6.80 18.62
CA ALA A 135 -5.81 7.55 19.65
C ALA A 135 -4.29 7.33 19.57
N ALA A 136 -3.84 6.09 19.35
CA ALA A 136 -2.41 5.77 19.20
C ALA A 136 -1.82 6.37 17.90
N PHE A 137 -2.57 6.38 16.80
CA PHE A 137 -2.17 6.97 15.53
C PHE A 137 -2.06 8.50 15.64
N GLU A 138 -3.04 9.17 16.24
CA GLU A 138 -3.03 10.63 16.45
C GLU A 138 -1.89 11.05 17.40
N GLY A 139 -1.62 10.29 18.46
CA GLY A 139 -0.43 10.50 19.31
C GLY A 139 0.91 10.31 18.58
N ALA A 140 0.98 9.38 17.63
CA ALA A 140 2.12 9.22 16.73
C ALA A 140 2.27 10.40 15.74
N GLN A 141 1.16 10.94 15.22
CA GLN A 141 1.18 12.17 14.41
C GLN A 141 1.70 13.37 15.18
N GLU A 142 1.25 13.57 16.43
CA GLU A 142 1.78 14.61 17.30
C GLU A 142 3.29 14.45 17.55
N THR A 143 3.74 13.22 17.82
CA THR A 143 5.15 12.90 18.08
C THR A 143 6.01 13.26 16.88
N ASN A 144 5.62 12.81 15.69
CA ASN A 144 6.34 13.12 14.44
C ASN A 144 6.27 14.61 14.09
N ALA A 145 5.15 15.29 14.31
CA ALA A 145 5.02 16.72 14.08
C ALA A 145 5.98 17.55 14.95
N LYS A 146 6.08 17.21 16.24
CA LYS A 146 7.00 17.85 17.20
C LYS A 146 8.46 17.67 16.77
N LEU A 147 8.83 16.47 16.32
CA LEU A 147 10.17 16.16 15.82
C LEU A 147 10.50 16.90 14.50
N THR A 148 9.55 17.00 13.57
CA THR A 148 9.75 17.76 12.32
C THR A 148 9.88 19.27 12.59
N ALA A 149 9.13 19.81 13.55
CA ALA A 149 9.21 21.23 13.92
C ALA A 149 10.46 21.59 14.75
N ALA A 150 11.04 20.63 15.48
CA ALA A 150 12.24 20.83 16.29
C ALA A 150 13.56 20.64 15.51
N ALA A 151 13.50 20.06 14.30
CA ALA A 151 14.68 19.84 13.47
C ALA A 151 15.13 21.13 12.77
N PRO A 152 16.36 21.65 13.01
CA PRO A 152 16.90 22.72 12.18
C PRO A 152 17.13 22.19 10.75
N SER A 153 16.82 23.00 9.74
CA SER A 153 16.89 22.61 8.33
C SER A 153 18.35 22.57 7.82
N ALA A 154 19.11 21.57 8.25
CA ALA A 154 20.39 21.23 7.62
C ALA A 154 20.13 20.54 6.27
N PRO A 155 20.71 21.02 5.15
CA PRO A 155 20.63 20.31 3.88
C PRO A 155 21.42 19.00 3.98
N ALA A 156 20.90 17.93 3.38
CA ALA A 156 21.63 16.67 3.28
C ALA A 156 22.87 16.86 2.38
N PRO A 157 24.05 16.36 2.76
CA PRO A 157 25.22 16.40 1.90
C PRO A 157 25.03 15.42 0.73
N VAL A 158 24.92 15.94 -0.49
CA VAL A 158 25.03 15.12 -1.70
C VAL A 158 26.47 14.65 -1.83
N HIS A 159 26.67 13.34 -1.72
CA HIS A 159 28.00 12.72 -1.78
C HIS A 159 28.19 11.95 -3.09
N ASP A 160 27.85 12.59 -4.21
CA ASP A 160 28.24 12.13 -5.53
C ASP A 160 29.77 12.22 -5.66
N THR A 161 30.42 11.09 -5.94
CA THR A 161 31.88 11.02 -6.06
C THR A 161 32.26 9.88 -7.01
N VAL A 162 31.96 10.06 -8.30
CA VAL A 162 32.49 9.23 -9.39
C VAL A 162 32.86 10.12 -10.58
N GLU A 163 34.14 10.11 -10.93
CA GLU A 163 34.74 10.77 -12.09
C GLU A 163 36.06 10.03 -12.41
N PRO A 164 36.48 9.84 -13.68
CA PRO A 164 35.70 9.63 -14.91
C PRO A 164 36.07 8.29 -15.58
N ALA A 165 35.49 8.02 -16.76
CA ALA A 165 36.04 7.06 -17.73
C ALA A 165 35.83 7.59 -19.17
N GLU A 166 36.87 7.57 -20.00
CA GLU A 166 36.94 8.27 -21.30
C GLU A 166 36.86 7.30 -22.50
N THR A 167 36.12 7.65 -23.57
CA THR A 167 36.20 7.03 -24.93
C THR A 167 35.62 7.96 -26.04
N GLU A 168 36.28 8.07 -27.21
CA GLU A 168 35.86 8.79 -28.46
C GLU A 168 36.09 7.87 -29.70
N GLU A 169 35.91 8.18 -31.01
CA GLU A 169 35.66 9.36 -31.89
C GLU A 169 35.01 8.80 -33.21
N GLU A 170 34.12 9.42 -34.02
CA GLU A 170 33.27 10.63 -33.95
C GLU A 170 31.83 10.27 -34.39
N ALA A 171 31.65 9.91 -35.67
CA ALA A 171 30.37 9.66 -36.36
C ALA A 171 30.60 8.74 -37.59
N LYS A 172 29.79 8.60 -38.66
CA LYS A 172 28.71 9.36 -39.34
C LYS A 172 28.05 8.40 -40.38
N PRO A 173 27.03 8.77 -41.18
CA PRO A 173 26.08 9.91 -41.11
C PRO A 173 24.61 9.43 -41.05
N ALA A 174 23.64 10.35 -41.19
CA ALA A 174 22.20 10.06 -41.28
C ALA A 174 21.62 10.32 -42.68
N GLU A 175 20.52 9.65 -43.00
CA GLU A 175 19.69 9.90 -44.19
C GLU A 175 18.19 9.76 -43.82
N GLU A 176 17.36 10.75 -44.17
CA GLU A 176 15.89 10.65 -44.18
C GLU A 176 15.42 10.52 -45.64
N PRO A 177 14.26 9.88 -45.91
CA PRO A 177 13.09 10.72 -46.19
C PRO A 177 11.70 10.15 -45.80
N LYS A 178 11.01 10.88 -44.92
CA LYS A 178 9.57 11.26 -44.97
C LYS A 178 8.45 10.18 -44.85
N PRO A 179 7.19 10.61 -44.54
CA PRO A 179 6.13 9.74 -43.99
C PRO A 179 4.97 9.44 -44.96
N SER A 180 4.01 8.63 -44.49
CA SER A 180 2.70 8.40 -45.12
C SER A 180 1.55 8.47 -44.10
N GLU A 181 0.36 8.86 -44.58
CA GLU A 181 -0.94 9.00 -43.89
C GLU A 181 -1.30 7.86 -42.91
N GLU A 182 -1.90 8.12 -41.74
CA GLU A 182 -3.22 8.72 -41.46
C GLU A 182 -4.41 7.81 -41.83
N SER A 183 -5.19 7.40 -40.83
CA SER A 183 -6.59 6.99 -41.00
C SER A 183 -7.38 7.20 -39.71
N ALA A 184 -8.37 8.10 -39.77
CA ALA A 184 -9.43 8.23 -38.76
C ALA A 184 -10.72 7.59 -39.28
N PRO A 185 -11.63 7.18 -38.38
CA PRO A 185 -13.07 7.31 -38.62
C PRO A 185 -13.68 8.42 -37.77
N LYS A 186 -14.84 8.94 -38.20
CA LYS A 186 -15.58 10.02 -37.52
C LYS A 186 -16.83 9.49 -36.81
N GLU A 187 -17.29 10.29 -35.83
CA GLU A 187 -18.69 10.50 -35.44
C GLU A 187 -19.55 10.93 -36.67
N GLU A 188 -20.88 10.86 -36.77
CA GLU A 188 -22.03 10.52 -35.89
C GLU A 188 -23.24 10.21 -36.87
N PRO A 189 -24.58 10.29 -36.58
CA PRO A 189 -25.32 10.70 -35.38
C PRO A 189 -26.50 9.78 -34.91
N THR A 190 -27.01 10.12 -33.72
CA THR A 190 -28.38 9.98 -33.15
C THR A 190 -29.52 9.24 -33.88
N THR A 191 -30.31 8.49 -33.11
CA THR A 191 -31.77 8.73 -32.95
C THR A 191 -32.19 8.55 -31.48
N ASN A 192 -33.32 9.15 -31.06
CA ASN A 192 -33.84 9.08 -29.68
C ASN A 192 -35.35 9.38 -29.66
N ASP A 193 -36.19 8.42 -29.23
CA ASP A 193 -37.66 8.54 -29.09
C ASP A 193 -38.24 7.31 -28.32
N THR A 194 -39.44 7.24 -27.70
CA THR A 194 -40.20 8.14 -26.78
C THR A 194 -41.40 7.35 -26.19
N THR A 195 -41.58 7.30 -24.85
CA THR A 195 -42.76 6.74 -24.09
C THR A 195 -43.15 5.26 -24.40
N GLU A 196 -44.09 4.55 -23.74
CA GLU A 196 -45.13 4.79 -22.70
C GLU A 196 -44.83 3.96 -21.41
N GLU A 197 -45.06 4.46 -20.19
CA GLU A 197 -46.29 4.53 -19.37
C GLU A 197 -46.78 3.20 -18.72
N THR A 198 -47.07 3.28 -17.41
CA THR A 198 -48.04 2.57 -16.52
C THR A 198 -48.53 1.13 -16.84
N GLU A 199 -48.76 0.25 -15.85
CA GLU A 199 -49.67 0.47 -14.71
C GLU A 199 -49.19 -0.02 -13.33
N VAL A 200 -49.89 0.49 -12.30
CA VAL A 200 -49.88 0.00 -10.92
C VAL A 200 -51.18 -0.74 -10.69
N GLU A 201 -51.12 -1.98 -10.22
CA GLU A 201 -52.26 -2.61 -9.54
C GLU A 201 -51.89 -3.01 -8.11
N LYS A 202 -52.79 -2.73 -7.17
CA LYS A 202 -52.62 -2.94 -5.73
C LYS A 202 -53.93 -3.43 -5.13
N ALA A 203 -53.88 -4.66 -4.63
CA ALA A 203 -54.93 -5.41 -3.94
C ALA A 203 -54.21 -6.20 -2.82
N GLU A 204 -54.57 -6.25 -1.53
CA GLU A 204 -55.86 -5.98 -0.85
C GLU A 204 -56.95 -6.91 -1.41
N GLU A 205 -57.28 -8.02 -0.74
CA GLU A 205 -57.80 -8.10 0.63
C GLU A 205 -57.45 -9.44 1.34
N ALA A 206 -57.87 -9.59 2.61
CA ALA A 206 -57.78 -10.76 3.52
C ALA A 206 -56.42 -11.06 4.20
#